data_AF-A0A164B4Z7-F1
#
_entry.id   AF-A0A164B4Z7-F1
#
_cell.length_a   1.000
_cell.length_b   1.000
_cell.length_c   1.000
_cell.angle_alpha   90.00
_cell.angle_beta   90.00
_cell.angle_gamma   90.00
#
_symmetry.space_group_name_H-M   'P 1'
#
loop_
_entity.id
_entity.type
_entity.pdbx_description
1 polymer ?
#
loop_
_entity_poly.entity_id
_entity_poly.type
_entity_poly.pdbx_seq_one_letter_code
_entity_poly.pdbx_strand_id
1 'polypeptide(L)'
;MPSQALTDAYAELLSRAPAPLFARARQLYLNKYCLDGRNSQSPLRLFVVQETLDERVEDDEEAGPLGRVVTLQSSSTQLAIVHWQQDEPPEQTLIETYLQQSWQLQPSQLSPVEERWFRNGGYQLRMTLQEPLTWVRSSRYQDTDP
;
A
#
# COMPACT_ATOMS: atom_id res chain seq x y z
N MET A 1 3.48 7.90 -13.39
CA MET A 1 3.43 8.37 -11.99
C MET A 1 2.07 8.07 -11.36
N PRO A 2 2.02 7.57 -10.12
CA PRO A 2 0.78 7.46 -9.36
C PRO A 2 0.11 8.83 -9.16
N SER A 3 -1.22 8.85 -9.03
CA SER A 3 -1.94 10.09 -8.70
C SER A 3 -1.65 10.55 -7.27
N GLN A 4 -1.88 11.83 -6.99
CA GLN A 4 -1.73 12.39 -5.65
C GLN A 4 -2.67 11.68 -4.66
N ALA A 5 -3.93 11.45 -5.05
CA ALA A 5 -4.91 10.77 -4.22
C ALA A 5 -4.45 9.35 -3.81
N LEU A 6 -3.86 8.61 -4.75
CA LEU A 6 -3.33 7.28 -4.47
C LEU A 6 -2.10 7.34 -3.55
N THR A 7 -1.24 8.33 -3.75
CA THR A 7 -0.05 8.55 -2.91
C THR A 7 -0.44 8.93 -1.48
N ASP A 8 -1.43 9.80 -1.31
CA ASP A 8 -1.94 10.21 0.01
C ASP A 8 -2.60 9.04 0.75
N ALA A 9 -3.42 8.25 0.05
CA ALA A 9 -4.04 7.06 0.61
C ALA A 9 -3.00 6.01 1.04
N TYR A 10 -1.94 5.84 0.25
CA TYR A 10 -0.83 4.94 0.59
C TYR A 10 -0.09 5.43 1.83
N ALA A 11 0.21 6.73 1.92
CA ALA A 11 0.84 7.33 3.09
C ALA A 11 -0.05 7.20 4.34
N GLU A 12 -1.36 7.44 4.22
CA GLU A 12 -2.30 7.28 5.33
C GLU A 12 -2.34 5.84 5.82
N LEU A 13 -2.41 4.86 4.90
CA LEU A 13 -2.37 3.44 5.22
C LEU A 13 -1.10 3.08 6.00
N LEU A 14 0.07 3.48 5.48
CA LEU A 14 1.35 3.10 6.08
C LEU A 14 1.68 3.83 7.38
N SER A 15 1.12 5.02 7.60
CA SER A 15 1.26 5.77 8.86
C SER A 15 0.76 5.00 10.09
N ARG A 16 -0.17 4.04 9.87
CA ARG A 16 -0.79 3.21 10.91
C ARG A 16 -0.41 1.74 10.80
N ALA A 17 0.44 1.38 9.85
CA ALA A 17 0.85 0.00 9.65
C ALA A 17 1.81 -0.47 10.77
N PRO A 18 1.77 -1.75 11.16
CA PRO A 18 2.71 -2.31 12.14
C PRO A 18 4.17 -2.08 11.76
N ALA A 19 5.06 -2.01 12.75
CA ALA A 19 6.49 -1.82 12.51
C ALA A 19 7.07 -2.93 11.60
N PRO A 20 8.13 -2.63 10.79
CA PRO A 20 8.77 -3.58 9.89
C PRO A 20 9.16 -4.92 10.52
N LEU A 21 9.58 -4.89 11.80
CA LEU A 21 9.95 -6.09 12.57
C LEU A 21 8.81 -7.14 12.64
N PHE A 22 7.55 -6.72 12.51
CA PHE A 22 6.38 -7.59 12.57
C PHE A 22 5.83 -7.89 11.17
N ALA A 23 6.66 -8.43 10.27
CA ALA A 23 6.34 -8.68 8.87
C ALA A 23 4.97 -9.36 8.65
N ARG A 24 4.65 -10.40 9.43
CA ARG A 24 3.37 -11.11 9.32
C ARG A 24 2.17 -10.24 9.71
N ALA A 25 2.28 -9.46 10.79
CA ALA A 25 1.23 -8.55 11.21
C ALA A 25 1.04 -7.42 10.20
N ARG A 26 2.14 -6.95 9.61
CA ARG A 26 2.15 -5.92 8.58
C ARG A 26 1.49 -6.40 7.27
N GLN A 27 1.79 -7.61 6.81
CA GLN A 27 1.08 -8.20 5.66
C GLN A 27 -0.42 -8.38 5.94
N LEU A 28 -0.78 -8.85 7.14
CA LEU A 28 -2.18 -8.96 7.54
C LEU A 28 -2.88 -7.59 7.58
N TYR A 29 -2.16 -6.55 7.98
CA TYR A 29 -2.66 -5.18 7.96
C TYR A 29 -2.96 -4.73 6.52
N LEU A 30 -2.03 -4.91 5.57
CA LEU A 30 -2.25 -4.59 4.16
C LEU A 30 -3.41 -5.38 3.55
N ASN A 31 -3.58 -6.65 3.94
CA ASN A 31 -4.71 -7.47 3.50
C ASN A 31 -6.06 -7.01 4.06
N LYS A 32 -6.04 -6.32 5.23
CA LYS A 32 -7.25 -5.94 5.96
C LYS A 32 -7.74 -4.53 5.62
N TYR A 33 -6.83 -3.60 5.34
CA TYR A 33 -7.16 -2.19 5.14
C TYR A 33 -6.93 -1.78 3.69
N CYS A 34 -8.00 -1.33 3.03
CA CYS A 34 -7.99 -0.79 1.68
C CYS A 34 -7.55 0.67 1.65
N LEU A 35 -7.14 1.12 0.46
CA LEU A 35 -6.76 2.50 0.18
C LEU A 35 -7.97 3.45 0.13
N ASP A 36 -9.17 2.94 -0.18
CA ASP A 36 -10.39 3.75 -0.31
C ASP A 36 -10.83 4.45 0.98
N GLY A 37 -10.24 4.09 2.11
CA GLY A 37 -10.68 4.54 3.43
C GLY A 37 -11.98 3.89 3.90
N ARG A 38 -12.44 4.29 5.08
CA ARG A 38 -13.56 3.62 5.78
C ARG A 38 -14.95 3.90 5.20
N ASN A 39 -15.10 4.99 4.46
CA ASN A 39 -16.41 5.51 4.04
C ASN A 39 -16.73 5.27 2.56
N SER A 40 -15.94 4.42 1.89
CA SER A 40 -16.13 4.16 0.46
C SER A 40 -17.46 3.48 0.16
N GLN A 41 -18.22 4.07 -0.77
CA GLN A 41 -19.51 3.57 -1.23
C GLN A 41 -19.40 2.65 -2.45
N SER A 42 -18.20 2.55 -3.05
CA SER A 42 -17.96 1.65 -4.17
C SER A 42 -18.18 0.19 -3.76
N PRO A 43 -18.63 -0.70 -4.65
CA PRO A 43 -18.52 -2.15 -4.43
C PRO A 43 -17.09 -2.68 -4.62
N LEU A 44 -16.18 -1.87 -5.17
CA LEU A 44 -14.77 -2.20 -5.35
C LEU A 44 -13.91 -1.59 -4.25
N ARG A 45 -12.79 -2.26 -3.96
CA ARG A 45 -11.77 -1.82 -3.02
C ARG A 45 -10.38 -2.03 -3.59
N LEU A 46 -9.49 -1.09 -3.37
CA LEU A 46 -8.10 -1.15 -3.79
C LEU A 46 -7.21 -1.48 -2.58
N PHE A 47 -6.40 -2.52 -2.73
CA PHE A 47 -5.50 -3.00 -1.69
C PHE A 47 -4.06 -3.00 -2.17
N VAL A 48 -3.14 -2.78 -1.24
CA VAL A 48 -1.72 -3.04 -1.45
C VAL A 48 -1.48 -4.53 -1.28
N VAL A 49 -0.87 -5.15 -2.29
CA VAL A 49 -0.63 -6.61 -2.29
C VAL A 49 0.56 -6.97 -1.41
N GLN A 50 1.64 -6.24 -1.62
CA GLN A 50 2.92 -6.45 -1.00
C GLN A 50 3.69 -5.14 -1.08
N GLU A 51 4.59 -4.95 -0.14
CA GLU A 51 5.55 -3.86 -0.14
C GLU A 51 6.96 -4.42 0.00
N THR A 52 7.92 -3.66 -0.50
CA THR A 52 9.33 -3.81 -0.21
C THR A 52 9.72 -2.74 0.79
N LEU A 53 10.44 -3.12 1.84
CA LEU A 53 10.96 -2.21 2.86
C LEU A 53 12.48 -2.09 2.72
N ASP A 54 12.97 -0.87 2.80
CA ASP A 54 14.38 -0.54 2.82
C ASP A 54 14.64 0.38 4.02
N GLU A 55 15.51 -0.05 4.93
CA GLU A 55 15.88 0.70 6.13
C GLU A 55 17.34 1.08 6.04
N ARG A 56 17.63 2.37 6.25
CA ARG A 56 18.97 2.93 6.21
C ARG A 56 19.22 3.71 7.48
N VAL A 57 20.44 3.60 8.00
CA VAL A 57 20.93 4.40 9.11
C VAL A 57 22.10 5.22 8.62
N GLU A 58 22.01 6.52 8.82
CA GLU A 58 23.01 7.50 8.38
C GLU A 58 23.42 8.37 9.58
N ASP A 59 24.63 8.93 9.54
CA ASP A 59 25.07 9.89 10.55
C ASP A 59 24.25 11.19 10.44
N ASP A 60 23.81 11.71 11.58
CA ASP A 60 23.17 13.02 11.64
C ASP A 60 24.24 14.09 11.86
N GLU A 61 24.72 14.68 10.76
CA GLU A 61 25.74 15.73 10.76
C GLU A 61 25.37 16.92 11.67
N GLU A 62 24.08 17.16 11.90
CA GLU A 62 23.57 18.26 12.74
C GLU A 62 23.54 17.93 14.24
N ALA A 63 23.52 16.64 14.61
CA ALA A 63 23.32 16.18 15.99
C ALA A 63 24.61 15.68 16.70
N GLY A 64 25.77 15.84 16.05
CA GLY A 64 27.07 15.49 16.61
C GLY A 64 27.45 14.01 16.41
N PRO A 65 28.56 13.53 17.01
CA PRO A 65 29.19 12.24 16.65
C PRO A 65 28.33 10.99 16.94
N LEU A 66 27.36 11.11 17.85
CA LEU A 66 26.41 10.05 18.21
C LEU A 66 25.04 10.23 17.56
N GLY A 67 24.85 11.31 16.79
CA GLY A 67 23.62 11.58 16.08
C GLY A 67 23.43 10.62 14.92
N ARG A 68 22.24 10.01 14.83
CA ARG A 68 21.86 9.10 13.75
C ARG A 68 20.49 9.46 13.20
N VAL A 69 20.32 9.27 11.90
CA VAL A 69 19.03 9.31 11.20
C VAL A 69 18.72 7.90 10.70
N VAL A 70 17.59 7.34 11.15
CA VAL A 70 17.02 6.15 10.50
C VAL A 70 15.99 6.60 9.49
N THR A 71 16.12 6.12 8.25
CA THR A 71 15.15 6.32 7.18
C THR A 71 14.58 4.96 6.77
N LEU A 72 13.26 4.84 6.86
CA LEU A 72 12.50 3.70 6.36
C LEU A 72 11.76 4.11 5.09
N GLN A 73 12.05 3.43 3.99
CA GLN A 73 11.33 3.54 2.74
C GLN A 73 10.48 2.28 2.52
N SER A 74 9.20 2.48 2.18
CA SER A 74 8.31 1.44 1.67
C SER A 74 7.98 1.70 0.21
N SER A 75 8.04 0.67 -0.61
CA SER A 75 7.71 0.74 -2.03
C SER A 75 6.77 -0.39 -2.46
N SER A 76 5.71 -0.07 -3.20
CA SER A 76 4.74 -1.04 -3.70
C SER A 76 4.40 -0.80 -5.17
N THR A 77 4.46 -1.85 -5.99
CA THR A 77 4.03 -1.81 -7.40
C THR A 77 2.79 -2.65 -7.67
N GLN A 78 2.45 -3.58 -6.78
CA GLN A 78 1.34 -4.51 -6.94
C GLN A 78 0.15 -4.03 -6.15
N LEU A 79 -0.98 -3.83 -6.83
CA LEU A 79 -2.27 -3.54 -6.22
C LEU A 79 -3.28 -4.63 -6.56
N ALA A 80 -4.29 -4.79 -5.70
CA ALA A 80 -5.42 -5.65 -5.95
C ALA A 80 -6.72 -4.86 -5.94
N ILE A 81 -7.53 -5.07 -6.97
CA ILE A 81 -8.92 -4.62 -7.01
C ILE A 81 -9.77 -5.78 -6.52
N VAL A 82 -10.51 -5.57 -5.43
CA VAL A 82 -11.32 -6.59 -4.79
C VAL A 82 -12.79 -6.21 -4.93
N HIS A 83 -13.60 -7.12 -5.46
CA HIS A 83 -15.05 -7.01 -5.46
C HIS A 83 -15.57 -7.32 -4.06
N TRP A 84 -15.87 -6.27 -3.30
CA TRP A 84 -16.07 -6.35 -1.86
C TRP A 84 -17.25 -7.24 -1.49
N GLN A 85 -16.98 -8.31 -0.74
CA GLN A 85 -17.96 -9.31 -0.30
C GLN A 85 -18.69 -10.05 -1.44
N GLN A 86 -18.17 -9.97 -2.67
CA GLN A 86 -18.74 -10.64 -3.85
C GLN A 86 -17.73 -11.64 -4.42
N ASP A 87 -18.23 -12.80 -4.86
CA ASP A 87 -17.42 -13.85 -5.49
C ASP A 87 -17.44 -13.79 -7.02
N GLU A 88 -18.37 -13.03 -7.60
CA GLU A 88 -18.47 -12.88 -9.03
C GLU A 88 -17.52 -11.80 -9.54
N PRO A 89 -16.98 -11.94 -10.76
CA PRO A 89 -16.22 -10.87 -11.38
C PRO A 89 -17.09 -9.61 -11.52
N PRO A 90 -16.57 -8.42 -11.18
CA PRO A 90 -17.28 -7.18 -11.43
C PRO A 90 -17.35 -6.89 -12.93
N GLU A 91 -18.36 -6.13 -13.34
CA GLU A 91 -18.47 -5.67 -14.73
C GLU A 91 -17.27 -4.81 -15.13
N GLN A 92 -16.82 -4.93 -16.39
CA GLN A 92 -15.66 -4.20 -16.90
C GLN A 92 -15.82 -2.68 -16.76
N THR A 93 -17.02 -2.15 -17.07
CA THR A 93 -17.36 -0.73 -16.97
C THR A 93 -17.26 -0.20 -15.53
N LEU A 94 -17.61 -1.03 -14.54
CA LEU A 94 -17.49 -0.70 -13.12
C LEU A 94 -16.02 -0.57 -12.71
N ILE A 95 -15.16 -1.49 -13.16
CA ILE A 95 -13.72 -1.46 -12.89
C ILE A 95 -13.10 -0.19 -13.49
N GLU A 96 -13.39 0.09 -14.75
CA GLU A 96 -12.86 1.25 -15.48
C GLU A 96 -13.28 2.57 -14.83
N THR A 97 -14.57 2.69 -14.50
CA THR A 97 -15.11 3.87 -13.83
C THR A 97 -14.45 4.08 -12.47
N TYR A 98 -14.33 3.01 -11.68
CA TYR A 98 -13.71 3.04 -10.36
C TYR A 98 -12.24 3.49 -10.42
N LEU A 99 -11.42 2.86 -11.28
CA LEU A 99 -10.00 3.18 -11.40
C LEU A 99 -9.79 4.61 -11.90
N GLN A 100 -10.57 5.04 -12.88
CA GLN A 100 -10.44 6.37 -13.46
C GLN A 100 -10.89 7.46 -12.49
N GLN A 101 -12.05 7.30 -11.85
CA GLN A 101 -12.64 8.34 -10.99
C GLN A 101 -11.98 8.42 -9.62
N SER A 102 -11.68 7.29 -8.98
CA SER A 102 -11.11 7.27 -7.63
C SER A 102 -9.60 7.44 -7.62
N TRP A 103 -8.91 6.90 -8.62
CA TRP A 103 -7.45 6.74 -8.56
C TRP A 103 -6.70 7.34 -9.74
N GLN A 104 -7.41 7.78 -10.79
CA GLN A 104 -6.82 8.23 -12.06
C GLN A 104 -5.88 7.17 -12.67
N LEU A 105 -6.21 5.90 -12.45
CA LEU A 105 -5.47 4.76 -12.97
C LEU A 105 -6.13 4.25 -14.25
N GLN A 106 -5.30 3.84 -15.20
CA GLN A 106 -5.76 3.09 -16.37
C GLN A 106 -5.89 1.60 -15.99
N PRO A 107 -6.87 0.88 -16.53
CA PRO A 107 -7.08 -0.57 -16.30
C PRO A 107 -6.00 -1.46 -16.94
N SER A 108 -4.80 -0.94 -17.20
CA SER A 108 -3.74 -1.67 -17.91
C SER A 108 -3.24 -2.88 -17.10
N GLN A 109 -3.22 -4.04 -17.76
CA GLN A 109 -2.71 -5.32 -17.23
C GLN A 109 -3.40 -5.82 -15.96
N LEU A 110 -4.73 -5.77 -15.94
CA LEU A 110 -5.53 -6.48 -14.94
C LEU A 110 -5.52 -7.98 -15.22
N SER A 111 -5.13 -8.77 -14.22
CA SER A 111 -5.14 -10.23 -14.29
C SER A 111 -5.96 -10.82 -13.15
N PRO A 112 -6.90 -11.76 -13.42
CA PRO A 112 -7.63 -12.43 -12.36
C PRO A 112 -6.71 -13.32 -11.53
N VAL A 113 -7.06 -13.49 -10.27
CA VAL A 113 -6.40 -14.42 -9.34
C VAL A 113 -7.43 -15.46 -8.93
N GLU A 114 -7.02 -16.73 -8.92
CA GLU A 114 -7.90 -17.84 -8.55
C GLU A 114 -8.27 -17.77 -7.07
N GLU A 115 -7.31 -17.41 -6.21
CA GLU A 115 -7.58 -17.25 -4.79
C GLU A 115 -8.47 -16.04 -4.50
N ARG A 116 -9.39 -16.23 -3.57
CA ARG A 116 -10.24 -15.17 -3.04
C ARG A 116 -9.47 -14.30 -2.07
N TRP A 117 -9.79 -13.00 -2.02
CA TRP A 117 -9.18 -12.08 -1.05
C TRP A 117 -9.59 -12.42 0.38
N PHE A 118 -10.86 -12.80 0.56
CA PHE A 118 -11.41 -13.29 1.82
C PHE A 118 -11.68 -14.79 1.74
N ARG A 119 -11.85 -15.42 2.90
CA ARG A 119 -12.19 -16.86 2.96
C ARG A 119 -13.48 -17.19 2.19
N ASN A 120 -14.47 -16.29 2.21
CA ASN A 120 -15.79 -16.48 1.62
C ASN A 120 -16.20 -15.22 0.81
N GLY A 121 -15.42 -14.83 -0.20
CA GLY A 121 -15.70 -13.59 -0.95
C GLY A 121 -14.46 -12.88 -1.44
N GLY A 122 -14.67 -11.85 -2.24
CA GLY A 122 -13.59 -10.99 -2.70
C GLY A 122 -12.93 -11.57 -3.94
N TYR A 123 -13.69 -11.68 -5.03
CA TYR A 123 -13.10 -11.78 -6.35
C TYR A 123 -12.05 -10.68 -6.52
N GLN A 124 -10.87 -11.04 -7.01
CA GLN A 124 -9.77 -10.09 -7.11
C GLN A 124 -9.11 -10.09 -8.49
N LEU A 125 -8.70 -8.90 -8.89
CA LEU A 125 -7.83 -8.65 -10.02
C LEU A 125 -6.53 -8.04 -9.50
N ARG A 126 -5.39 -8.44 -10.05
CA ARG A 126 -4.09 -7.80 -9.79
C ARG A 126 -3.79 -6.79 -10.86
N MET A 127 -3.20 -5.68 -10.46
CA MET A 127 -2.58 -4.73 -11.37
C MET A 127 -1.15 -4.44 -10.93
N THR A 128 -0.31 -4.18 -11.92
CA THR A 128 1.05 -3.68 -11.72
C THR A 128 1.09 -2.21 -12.11
N LEU A 129 1.53 -1.36 -11.18
CA LEU A 129 1.83 0.03 -11.47
C LEU A 129 3.14 0.13 -12.26
N GLN A 130 3.17 1.03 -13.23
CA GLN A 130 4.40 1.34 -13.99
C GLN A 130 5.48 1.98 -13.11
N GLU A 131 5.05 2.71 -12.08
CA GLU A 131 5.90 3.35 -11.10
C GLU A 131 5.44 2.99 -9.69
N PRO A 132 6.37 2.76 -8.74
CA PRO A 132 6.02 2.35 -7.40
C PRO A 132 5.34 3.48 -6.62
N LEU A 133 4.36 3.12 -5.81
CA LEU A 133 3.97 3.93 -4.65
C LEU A 133 5.11 3.90 -3.66
N THR A 134 5.55 5.08 -3.22
CA THR A 134 6.68 5.21 -2.30
C THR A 134 6.25 6.02 -1.09
N TRP A 135 6.62 5.54 0.08
CA TRP A 135 6.43 6.22 1.36
C TRP A 135 7.75 6.20 2.11
N VAL A 136 8.14 7.34 2.68
CA VAL A 136 9.39 7.49 3.42
C VAL A 136 9.08 8.07 4.78
N ARG A 137 9.69 7.51 5.82
CA ARG A 137 9.68 8.06 7.17
C ARG A 137 11.08 8.05 7.73
N SER A 138 11.51 9.21 8.23
CA SER A 138 12.79 9.33 8.91
C SER A 138 12.59 9.71 10.37
N SER A 139 13.49 9.24 11.24
CA SER A 139 13.53 9.62 12.65
C SER A 139 14.98 9.79 13.09
N ARG A 140 15.22 10.83 13.88
CA ARG A 140 16.52 11.09 14.51
C ARG A 140 16.59 10.41 15.87
N TYR A 141 17.75 9.89 16.21
CA TYR A 141 18.05 9.36 17.55
C TYR A 141 19.53 9.56 17.89
N GLN A 142 19.89 9.38 19.15
CA GLN A 142 21.28 9.40 19.62
C GLN A 142 21.67 7.99 20.06
N ASP A 143 22.80 7.50 19.57
CA ASP A 143 23.40 6.27 20.12
C ASP A 143 23.80 6.55 21.58
N THR A 144 23.37 5.67 22.48
CA THR A 144 23.89 5.67 23.85
C THR A 144 25.21 4.93 23.86
N ASP A 145 26.28 5.57 24.35
CA ASP A 145 27.57 4.90 24.60
C ASP A 145 27.34 3.63 25.47
N PRO A 146 27.92 2.48 25.10
CA PRO A 146 27.79 1.23 25.86
C PRO A 146 28.51 1.25 27.22
#